data_AF-A0A9E0XEP0-F1
#
_entry.id   AF-A0A9E0XEP0-F1
#
_cell.length_a   1.000
_cell.length_b   1.000
_cell.length_c   1.000
_cell.angle_alpha   90.00
_cell.angle_beta   90.00
_cell.angle_gamma   90.00
#
_symmetry.space_group_name_H-M   'P 1'
#
loop_
_entity.id
_entity.type
_entity.pdbx_description
1 polymer ?
#
loop_
_entity_poly.entity_id
_entity_poly.type
_entity_poly.pdbx_seq_one_letter_code
_entity_poly.pdbx_strand_id
1 'polypeptide(L)'
;MAKLNTAHVRHPFAQAAGQASWLHRNWWVMVFIGLCALVYLHAMRQKDHSFQEMAVSLRALEKEKAEVLTQQEELLLQIHSQSDSAWVEMVLKANLGMVPEGQTKVYFKN
;
A
#
# COMPACT_ATOMS: atom_id res chain seq x y z
N MET A 1 70.48 22.44 2.52
CA MET A 1 70.30 22.13 1.09
C MET A 1 69.29 21.00 0.97
N ALA A 2 68.11 21.32 0.43
CA ALA A 2 66.94 20.46 0.40
C ALA A 2 67.09 19.33 -0.64
N LYS A 3 66.94 18.08 -0.21
CA LYS A 3 66.64 16.98 -1.14
C LYS A 3 65.12 16.89 -1.27
N LEU A 4 64.64 17.30 -2.44
CA LEU A 4 63.24 17.31 -2.81
C LEU A 4 62.64 15.91 -2.73
N ASN A 5 61.51 15.85 -2.02
CA ASN A 5 60.42 14.93 -2.23
C ASN A 5 60.08 14.84 -3.74
N THR A 6 60.25 13.66 -4.33
CA THR A 6 59.83 13.36 -5.71
C THR A 6 58.83 12.21 -5.66
N ALA A 7 57.57 12.59 -5.67
CA ALA A 7 56.45 11.73 -6.03
C ALA A 7 56.66 11.13 -7.43
N HIS A 8 56.32 9.85 -7.60
CA HIS A 8 55.78 9.31 -8.85
C HIS A 8 55.21 7.91 -8.58
N VAL A 9 53.94 7.80 -8.21
CA VAL A 9 52.85 7.55 -9.17
C VAL A 9 53.26 6.44 -10.16
N ARG A 10 53.03 5.17 -9.78
CA ARG A 10 53.02 4.02 -10.70
C ARG A 10 51.65 3.33 -10.67
N HIS A 11 50.80 3.84 -11.56
CA HIS A 11 49.83 3.18 -12.43
C HIS A 11 48.95 2.02 -11.88
N PRO A 12 47.63 2.25 -11.67
CA PRO A 12 46.64 1.16 -11.58
C PRO A 12 46.48 0.37 -12.90
N PHE A 13 47.00 0.89 -14.02
CA PHE A 13 46.87 0.27 -15.35
C PHE A 13 47.71 -1.01 -15.54
N ALA A 14 48.75 -1.23 -14.74
CA ALA A 14 49.55 -2.46 -14.83
C ALA A 14 48.83 -3.68 -14.23
N GLN A 15 47.85 -3.49 -13.34
CA GLN A 15 47.05 -4.58 -12.78
C GLN A 15 46.00 -5.11 -13.76
N ALA A 16 45.56 -4.33 -14.75
CA ALA A 16 44.53 -4.74 -15.70
C ALA A 16 45.03 -5.82 -16.69
N ALA A 17 46.31 -5.77 -17.10
CA ALA A 17 46.86 -6.70 -18.08
C ALA A 17 47.02 -8.13 -17.54
N GLY A 18 47.41 -8.28 -16.27
CA GLY A 18 47.45 -9.59 -15.59
C GLY A 18 46.06 -10.15 -15.26
N GLN A 19 45.06 -9.28 -15.09
CA GLN A 19 43.68 -9.70 -14.89
C GLN A 19 43.05 -10.24 -16.19
N ALA A 20 43.38 -9.68 -17.36
CA ALA A 20 42.79 -10.10 -18.63
C ALA A 20 43.07 -11.58 -18.99
N SER A 21 44.27 -12.09 -18.72
CA SER A 21 44.61 -13.49 -18.98
C SER A 21 43.96 -14.45 -17.98
N TRP A 22 43.80 -14.04 -16.72
CA TRP A 22 43.06 -14.78 -15.69
C TRP A 22 41.55 -14.81 -16.01
N LEU A 23 41.00 -13.69 -16.49
CA LEU A 23 39.62 -13.57 -16.93
C LEU A 23 39.32 -14.40 -18.17
N HIS A 24 40.26 -14.56 -19.12
CA HIS A 24 40.06 -15.45 -20.26
C HIS A 24 40.05 -16.93 -19.85
N ARG A 25 40.91 -17.32 -18.88
CA ARG A 25 40.93 -18.69 -18.34
C ARG A 25 39.67 -19.02 -17.53
N ASN A 26 39.15 -18.05 -16.79
CA ASN A 26 37.97 -18.21 -15.93
C ASN A 26 36.70 -17.54 -16.48
N TRP A 27 36.65 -17.24 -17.79
CA TRP A 27 35.55 -16.46 -18.39
C TRP A 27 34.20 -17.16 -18.21
N TRP A 28 34.22 -18.50 -18.22
CA TRP A 28 33.05 -19.34 -18.03
C TRP A 28 32.39 -19.15 -16.66
N VAL A 29 33.17 -18.88 -15.61
CA VAL A 29 32.65 -18.61 -14.26
C VAL A 29 31.92 -17.26 -14.21
N MET A 30 32.45 -16.25 -14.92
CA MET A 30 31.78 -14.94 -15.01
C MET A 30 30.45 -15.04 -15.76
N VAL A 31 30.40 -15.83 -16.85
CA VAL A 31 29.15 -16.12 -17.55
C VAL A 31 28.17 -16.85 -16.65
N PHE A 32 28.63 -17.86 -15.92
CA PHE A 32 27.79 -18.63 -15.00
C PHE A 32 27.21 -17.75 -13.88
N ILE A 33 28.04 -16.93 -13.25
CA ILE A 33 27.60 -15.98 -12.21
C ILE A 33 26.63 -14.95 -12.79
N GLY A 34 26.93 -14.41 -13.98
CA GLY A 34 26.03 -13.49 -14.68
C GLY A 34 24.68 -14.13 -14.99
N LEU A 35 24.67 -15.39 -15.43
CA LEU A 35 23.46 -16.14 -15.71
C LEU A 35 22.67 -16.43 -14.43
N CYS A 36 23.33 -16.81 -13.34
CA CYS A 36 22.69 -16.95 -12.03
C CYS A 36 22.07 -15.63 -11.56
N ALA A 37 22.77 -14.51 -11.74
CA ALA A 37 22.25 -13.19 -11.38
C ALA A 37 21.03 -12.80 -12.24
N LEU A 38 21.06 -13.07 -13.55
CA LEU A 38 19.94 -12.81 -14.44
C LEU A 38 18.71 -13.65 -14.10
N VAL A 39 18.90 -14.95 -13.83
CA VAL A 39 17.81 -15.85 -13.39
C VAL A 39 17.24 -15.37 -12.06
N TYR A 40 18.09 -14.97 -11.11
CA TYR A 40 17.66 -14.42 -9.84
C TYR A 40 16.85 -13.12 -10.01
N LEU A 41 17.35 -12.20 -10.84
CA LEU A 41 16.67 -10.92 -11.10
C LEU A 41 15.33 -11.14 -11.81
N HIS A 42 15.29 -12.07 -12.77
CA HIS A 42 14.08 -12.45 -13.49
C HIS A 42 13.05 -13.09 -12.55
N ALA A 43 13.48 -14.04 -11.72
CA ALA A 43 12.62 -14.67 -10.72
C ALA A 43 12.09 -13.67 -9.69
N MET A 44 12.89 -12.68 -9.28
CA MET A 44 12.47 -11.62 -8.37
C MET A 44 11.37 -10.75 -9.00
N ARG A 45 11.59 -10.29 -10.24
CA ARG A 45 10.60 -9.52 -11.00
C ARG A 45 9.30 -10.27 -11.23
N GLN A 46 9.37 -11.59 -11.43
CA GLN A 46 8.18 -12.41 -11.63
C GLN A 46 7.34 -12.57 -10.35
N LYS A 47 7.96 -12.55 -9.17
CA LYS A 47 7.24 -12.61 -7.90
C LYS A 47 6.52 -11.32 -7.54
N ASP A 48 7.04 -10.17 -7.97
CA ASP A 48 6.41 -8.87 -7.70
C ASP A 48 4.97 -8.80 -8.24
N HIS A 49 4.68 -9.43 -9.39
CA HIS A 49 3.32 -9.46 -9.95
C HIS A 49 2.33 -10.22 -9.05
N SER A 50 2.71 -11.39 -8.56
CA SER A 50 1.84 -12.19 -7.67
C SER A 50 1.65 -11.51 -6.31
N PHE A 51 2.68 -10.85 -5.79
CA PHE A 51 2.56 -10.08 -4.56
C PHE A 51 1.67 -8.84 -4.73
N GLN A 52 1.74 -8.16 -5.88
CA GLN A 52 0.86 -7.03 -6.16
C GLN A 52 -0.59 -7.44 -6.26
N GLU A 53 -0.90 -8.56 -6.91
CA GLU A 53 -2.26 -9.06 -7.02
C GLU A 53 -2.86 -9.41 -5.65
N MET A 54 -2.08 -10.10 -4.80
CA MET A 54 -2.50 -10.39 -3.42
C MET A 54 -2.61 -9.13 -2.55
N ALA A 55 -1.74 -8.13 -2.75
CA ALA A 55 -1.81 -6.87 -2.01
C ALA A 55 -3.02 -6.03 -2.43
N VAL A 56 -3.37 -6.04 -3.71
CA VAL A 56 -4.55 -5.34 -4.24
C VAL A 56 -5.82 -5.99 -3.71
N SER A 57 -5.91 -7.32 -3.71
CA SER A 57 -7.07 -8.03 -3.16
C SER A 57 -7.22 -7.80 -1.66
N LEU A 58 -6.13 -7.86 -0.88
CA LEU A 58 -6.17 -7.52 0.55
C LEU A 58 -6.69 -6.10 0.80
N ARG A 59 -6.20 -5.11 0.07
CA ARG A 59 -6.69 -3.72 0.20
C ARG A 59 -8.17 -3.57 -0.16
N ALA A 60 -8.63 -4.30 -1.18
CA ALA A 60 -10.04 -4.29 -1.55
C ALA A 60 -10.91 -4.88 -0.43
N LEU A 61 -10.50 -6.02 0.14
CA LEU A 61 -11.20 -6.66 1.26
C LEU A 61 -11.18 -5.78 2.53
N GLU A 62 -10.05 -5.12 2.82
CA GLU A 62 -9.95 -4.19 3.96
C GLU A 62 -10.90 -3.01 3.81
N LYS A 63 -11.04 -2.47 2.59
CA LYS A 63 -11.95 -1.37 2.30
C LYS A 63 -13.41 -1.80 2.47
N GLU A 64 -13.79 -2.94 1.90
CA GLU A 64 -15.15 -3.48 2.03
C GLU A 64 -15.49 -3.76 3.50
N LYS A 65 -14.54 -4.35 4.24
CA LYS A 65 -14.69 -4.56 5.68
C LYS A 65 -14.91 -3.24 6.44
N ALA A 66 -14.17 -2.20 6.10
CA ALA A 66 -14.32 -0.89 6.73
C ALA A 66 -15.71 -0.30 6.48
N GLU A 67 -16.20 -0.36 5.24
CA GLU A 67 -17.54 0.14 4.86
C GLU A 67 -18.65 -0.60 5.63
N VAL A 68 -18.57 -1.93 5.70
CA VAL A 68 -19.55 -2.74 6.45
C VAL A 68 -19.50 -2.45 7.95
N LEU A 69 -18.32 -2.25 8.53
CA LEU A 69 -18.19 -1.88 9.94
C LEU A 69 -18.80 -0.50 10.22
N THR A 70 -18.59 0.47 9.33
CA THR A 70 -19.22 1.79 9.47
C THR A 70 -20.74 1.70 9.41
N GLN A 71 -21.29 0.90 8.49
CA GLN A 71 -22.74 0.65 8.43
C GLN A 71 -23.26 -0.04 9.69
N GLN A 72 -22.52 -1.02 10.22
CA GLN A 72 -22.89 -1.68 11.47
C GLN A 72 -22.92 -0.68 12.63
N GLU A 73 -21.93 0.20 12.73
CA GLU A 73 -21.85 1.22 13.77
C GLU A 73 -23.01 2.22 13.66
N GLU A 74 -23.36 2.64 12.44
CA GLU A 74 -24.51 3.50 12.17
C GLU A 74 -25.83 2.83 12.57
N LEU A 75 -26.02 1.56 12.20
CA LEU A 75 -27.20 0.77 12.57
C LEU A 75 -27.28 0.58 14.09
N LEU A 76 -26.16 0.31 14.75
CA LEU A 76 -26.11 0.19 16.20
C LEU A 76 -26.43 1.52 16.89
N LEU A 77 -25.99 2.64 16.32
CA LEU A 77 -26.33 3.98 16.79
C LEU A 77 -27.84 4.23 16.64
N GLN A 78 -28.44 3.88 15.49
CA GLN A 78 -29.88 3.97 15.26
C GLN A 78 -30.68 3.09 16.26
N ILE A 79 -30.21 1.87 16.54
CA ILE A 79 -30.83 0.98 17.53
C ILE A 79 -30.70 1.56 18.94
N HIS A 80 -29.53 2.11 19.30
CA HIS A 80 -29.36 2.77 20.60
C HIS A 80 -30.27 3.99 20.71
N SER A 81 -30.44 4.78 19.65
CA SER A 81 -31.35 5.91 19.65
C SER A 81 -32.83 5.52 19.63
N GLN A 82 -33.20 4.31 19.20
CA GLN A 82 -34.59 3.80 19.31
C GLN A 82 -35.07 3.63 20.75
N SER A 83 -34.15 3.62 21.73
CA SER A 83 -34.50 3.64 23.15
C SER A 83 -34.88 5.04 23.68
N ASP A 84 -34.66 6.09 22.87
CA ASP A 84 -35.03 7.47 23.17
C ASP A 84 -36.39 7.79 22.52
N SER A 85 -37.38 8.15 23.34
CA SER A 85 -38.73 8.48 22.88
C SER A 85 -38.74 9.68 21.92
N ALA A 86 -37.82 10.64 22.07
CA ALA A 86 -37.71 11.80 21.19
C ALA A 86 -37.21 11.43 19.78
N TRP A 87 -36.34 10.41 19.68
CA TRP A 87 -35.84 9.92 18.40
C TRP A 87 -36.94 9.15 17.63
N VAL A 88 -37.72 8.33 18.33
CA VAL A 88 -38.87 7.63 17.74
C VAL A 88 -39.88 8.62 17.15
N GLU A 89 -40.20 9.69 17.88
CA GLU A 89 -41.09 10.75 17.38
C GLU A 89 -40.54 11.48 16.15
N MET A 90 -39.23 11.74 16.11
CA MET A 90 -38.57 12.38 14.97
C MET A 90 -38.59 11.50 13.72
N VAL A 91 -38.33 10.20 13.87
CA VAL A 91 -38.37 9.23 12.75
C VAL A 91 -39.79 9.01 12.26
N LEU A 92 -40.78 8.95 13.15
CA LEU A 92 -42.21 8.89 12.78
C LEU A 92 -42.63 10.13 12.00
N LYS A 93 -42.25 11.33 12.44
CA LYS A 93 -42.53 12.59 11.71
C LYS A 93 -41.85 12.61 10.34
N ALA A 94 -40.61 12.12 10.23
CA ALA A 94 -39.81 12.14 9.01
C ALA A 94 -40.26 11.10 7.97
N ASN A 95 -40.49 9.84 8.39
CA ASN A 95 -40.80 8.74 7.46
C ASN A 95 -42.30 8.56 7.19
N LEU A 96 -43.16 8.83 8.18
CA LEU A 96 -44.61 8.59 8.06
C LEU A 96 -45.40 9.88 7.88
N GLY A 97 -44.79 11.06 8.04
CA GLY A 97 -45.46 12.36 7.98
C GLY A 97 -46.56 12.53 9.05
N MET A 98 -46.58 11.65 10.05
CA MET A 98 -47.59 11.63 11.10
C MET A 98 -47.19 12.53 12.27
N VAL A 99 -48.17 13.27 12.76
CA VAL A 99 -48.05 14.13 13.95
C VAL A 99 -48.29 13.26 15.19
N PRO A 100 -47.48 13.38 16.26
CA PRO A 100 -47.62 12.57 17.47
C PRO A 100 -48.98 12.79 18.13
N GLU A 101 -49.46 11.75 18.82
CA GLU A 101 -50.77 11.76 19.48
C GLU A 101 -50.87 12.95 20.45
N GLY A 102 -51.89 13.80 20.24
CA GLY A 102 -52.16 14.98 21.06
C GLY A 102 -51.74 16.34 20.46
N GLN A 103 -51.07 16.37 19.30
CA GLN A 103 -50.77 17.64 18.61
C GLN A 103 -51.64 17.84 17.37
N THR A 104 -52.27 19.02 17.23
CA THR A 104 -53.13 19.34 16.09
C THR A 104 -52.32 20.08 15.03
N LYS A 105 -52.31 19.57 13.80
CA LYS A 105 -51.64 20.23 12.66
C LYS A 105 -52.43 21.47 12.25
N VAL A 106 -52.00 22.65 12.69
CA VAL A 106 -52.63 23.93 12.32
C VAL A 106 -52.08 24.39 10.97
N TYR A 107 -52.93 24.39 9.94
CA TYR A 107 -52.60 25.02 8.66
C TYR A 107 -52.99 26.50 8.70
N PHE A 108 -52.01 27.39 8.64
CA PHE A 108 -52.27 28.81 8.40
C PHE A 108 -52.55 29.01 6.91
N LYS A 109 -53.80 29.32 6.57
CA LYS A 109 -54.21 29.69 5.21
C LYS A 109 -54.10 31.21 5.12
N ASN A 110 -53.29 31.69 4.17
CA ASN A 110 -53.15 33.12 3.87
C ASN A 110 -54.35 33.61 3.05
#